data_AF-A0A951CS27-F1
#
_entry.id   AF-A0A951CS27-F1
#
_cell.length_a   1.000
_cell.length_b   1.000
_cell.length_c   1.000
_cell.angle_alpha   90.00
_cell.angle_beta   90.00
_cell.angle_gamma   90.00
#
_symmetry.space_group_name_H-M   'P 1'
#
loop_
_entity.id
_entity.type
_entity.pdbx_description
1 polymer ?
#
loop_
_entity_poly.entity_id
_entity_poly.type
_entity_poly.pdbx_seq_one_letter_code
_entity_poly.pdbx_strand_id
1 'polypeptide(L)'
;MIDPTLNVPWLPVFLFDLKRIFFLDIWPLAVGFVTIFCYQIYGRIGSMGSRNKLLVFLVSSTASMTTLFGWATIIRSAQMIPLYGCGVGFASVLTSQIYGVTLPKHRFLRIPLPKVIWRSDHAAILQFQRSMAEALAAKSSPKTSS
;
A
#
# COMPACT_ATOMS: atom_id res chain seq x y z
N MET A 1 38.05 -21.31 23.57
CA MET A 1 37.42 -22.26 24.50
C MET A 1 36.05 -21.70 24.85
N ILE A 2 34.98 -22.34 24.37
CA ILE A 2 33.61 -21.97 24.74
C ILE A 2 33.34 -22.68 26.07
N ASP A 3 33.00 -21.92 27.11
CA ASP A 3 32.77 -22.45 28.46
C ASP A 3 31.47 -23.29 28.47
N PRO A 4 31.54 -24.62 28.64
CA PRO A 4 30.37 -25.51 28.56
C PRO A 4 29.44 -25.38 29.77
N THR A 5 29.82 -24.58 30.77
CA THR A 5 29.05 -24.35 32.01
C THR A 5 28.10 -23.15 31.90
N LEU A 6 28.19 -22.36 30.83
CA LEU A 6 27.32 -21.21 30.60
C LEU A 6 25.95 -21.70 30.10
N ASN A 7 25.06 -22.03 31.04
CA ASN A 7 23.68 -22.41 30.74
C ASN A 7 22.91 -21.15 30.29
N VAL A 8 23.03 -20.80 29.01
CA VAL A 8 22.35 -19.65 28.43
C VAL A 8 20.85 -19.98 28.38
N PRO A 9 19.99 -19.16 29.02
CA PRO A 9 18.56 -19.41 28.98
C PRO A 9 18.06 -19.38 27.52
N TRP A 10 17.30 -20.40 27.13
CA TRP A 10 16.83 -20.58 25.76
C TRP A 10 15.88 -19.47 25.28
N LEU A 11 15.12 -18.88 26.21
CA LEU A 11 14.12 -17.86 25.90
C LEU A 11 14.72 -16.59 25.26
N PRO A 12 15.76 -15.94 25.81
CA PRO A 12 16.37 -14.78 25.16
C PRO A 12 17.08 -15.12 23.85
N VAL A 13 17.64 -16.32 23.69
CA VAL A 13 18.24 -16.76 22.41
C VAL A 13 17.16 -16.85 21.33
N PHE A 14 16.03 -17.49 21.64
CA PHE A 14 14.90 -17.59 20.73
C PHE A 14 14.33 -16.21 20.36
N LEU A 15 14.17 -15.30 21.33
CA LEU A 15 13.70 -13.94 21.07
C LEU A 15 14.69 -13.14 20.22
N PHE A 16 15.99 -13.34 20.42
CA PHE A 16 17.04 -12.73 19.62
C PHE A 16 16.97 -13.20 18.16
N ASP A 17 16.86 -14.50 17.94
CA ASP A 17 16.77 -15.08 16.59
C ASP A 17 15.47 -14.65 15.88
N LEU A 18 14.34 -14.63 16.59
CA LEU A 18 13.07 -14.14 16.04
C LEU A 18 13.18 -12.67 15.61
N LYS A 19 13.77 -11.83 16.48
CA LYS A 19 14.01 -10.41 16.16
C LYS A 19 14.93 -10.28 14.96
N ARG A 20 15.99 -11.08 14.90
CA ARG A 20 16.96 -11.08 13.80
C ARG A 20 16.28 -11.43 12.47
N ILE A 21 15.52 -12.52 12.41
CA ILE A 21 14.77 -12.96 11.22
C ILE A 21 13.76 -11.87 10.81
N PHE A 22 13.03 -11.31 11.77
CA PHE A 22 12.07 -10.26 11.47
C PHE A 22 12.75 -9.05 10.81
N PHE A 23 13.83 -8.54 11.39
CA PHE A 23 14.50 -7.34 10.89
C PHE A 23 15.31 -7.59 9.61
N LEU A 24 15.90 -8.76 9.42
CA LEU A 24 16.73 -9.06 8.25
C LEU A 24 15.91 -9.56 7.06
N ASP A 25 14.87 -10.36 7.29
CA ASP A 25 14.16 -11.06 6.22
C ASP A 25 12.79 -10.44 5.92
N ILE A 26 11.95 -10.30 6.96
CA ILE A 26 10.55 -9.89 6.81
C ILE A 26 10.44 -8.38 6.60
N TRP A 27 11.18 -7.61 7.38
CA TRP A 27 11.11 -6.16 7.40
C TRP A 27 11.46 -5.49 6.05
N PRO A 28 12.60 -5.80 5.38
CA PRO A 28 12.90 -5.21 4.08
C PRO A 28 11.84 -5.52 3.02
N LEU A 29 11.30 -6.74 3.04
CA LEU A 29 10.23 -7.16 2.14
C LEU A 29 8.95 -6.36 2.40
N ALA A 30 8.55 -6.21 3.67
CA ALA A 30 7.39 -5.42 4.07
C ALA A 30 7.53 -3.93 3.69
N VAL A 31 8.70 -3.34 3.93
CA VAL A 31 8.99 -1.95 3.56
C VAL A 31 8.89 -1.74 2.05
N GLY A 32 9.52 -2.62 1.25
CA GLY A 32 9.48 -2.54 -0.21
C GLY A 32 8.06 -2.71 -0.74
N PHE A 33 7.31 -3.64 -0.17
CA PHE A 33 5.92 -3.87 -0.52
C PHE A 33 5.04 -2.66 -0.21
N VAL A 34 5.01 -2.21 1.05
CA VAL A 34 4.12 -1.14 1.52
C VAL A 34 4.40 0.17 0.77
N THR A 35 5.69 0.51 0.61
CA THR A 35 6.10 1.73 -0.09
C THR A 35 5.52 1.79 -1.50
N ILE A 36 5.77 0.76 -2.32
CA ILE A 36 5.32 0.72 -3.71
C ILE A 36 3.81 0.59 -3.80
N PHE A 37 3.21 -0.24 -2.96
CA PHE A 37 1.76 -0.41 -2.91
C PHE A 37 1.05 0.92 -2.63
N CYS A 38 1.51 1.68 -1.64
CA CYS A 38 0.97 3.00 -1.32
C CYS A 38 1.21 4.01 -2.45
N TYR A 39 2.40 4.04 -3.08
CA TYR A 39 2.66 4.93 -4.21
C TYR A 39 1.75 4.65 -5.42
N GLN A 40 1.56 3.38 -5.76
CA GLN A 40 0.70 2.96 -6.87
C GLN A 40 -0.78 3.28 -6.61
N ILE A 41 -1.25 3.07 -5.37
CA ILE A 41 -2.61 3.44 -4.95
C ILE A 41 -2.78 4.96 -4.99
N TYR A 42 -1.82 5.70 -4.44
CA TYR A 42 -1.81 7.17 -4.47
C TYR A 42 -1.93 7.70 -5.90
N GLY A 43 -1.11 7.21 -6.84
CA GLY A 43 -1.13 7.65 -8.23
C GLY A 43 -2.49 7.43 -8.89
N ARG A 44 -3.12 6.28 -8.62
CA ARG A 44 -4.45 5.94 -9.14
C ARG A 44 -5.55 6.81 -8.54
N ILE A 45 -5.55 7.04 -7.23
CA ILE A 45 -6.52 7.91 -6.56
C ILE A 45 -6.37 9.37 -7.03
N GLY A 46 -5.13 9.83 -7.22
CA GLY A 46 -4.83 11.17 -7.73
C GLY A 46 -5.33 11.37 -9.16
N SER A 47 -5.10 10.41 -10.05
CA SER A 47 -5.56 10.48 -11.44
C SER A 47 -7.09 10.47 -11.59
N MET A 48 -7.81 9.89 -10.63
CA MET A 48 -9.29 9.86 -10.63
C MET A 48 -9.93 11.16 -10.10
N GLY A 49 -9.14 12.22 -9.86
CA GLY A 49 -9.67 13.52 -9.44
C GLY A 49 -10.36 13.49 -8.08
N SER A 50 -9.93 12.59 -7.19
CA SER A 50 -10.55 12.36 -5.89
C SER A 50 -10.65 13.64 -5.06
N ARG A 51 -11.87 13.95 -4.61
CA ARG A 51 -12.18 15.06 -3.68
C ARG A 51 -11.60 14.86 -2.28
N ASN A 52 -11.06 13.67 -1.97
CA ASN A 52 -10.74 13.28 -0.61
C ASN A 52 -9.26 13.49 -0.28
N LYS A 53 -8.88 14.76 -0.14
CA LYS A 53 -7.50 15.23 0.12
C LYS A 53 -6.86 14.54 1.32
N LEU A 54 -7.65 14.22 2.35
CA LEU A 54 -7.17 13.55 3.57
C LEU A 54 -6.64 12.15 3.27
N LEU A 55 -7.32 11.36 2.45
CA LEU A 55 -6.89 9.99 2.15
C LEU A 55 -5.61 10.01 1.29
N VAL A 56 -5.56 10.92 0.32
CA VAL A 56 -4.36 11.16 -0.49
C VAL A 56 -3.18 11.54 0.40
N PHE A 57 -3.40 12.44 1.36
CA PHE A 57 -2.39 12.84 2.35
C PHE A 57 -1.95 11.67 3.23
N LEU A 58 -2.88 10.89 3.78
CA LEU A 58 -2.55 9.75 4.64
C LEU A 58 -1.75 8.67 3.90
N VAL A 59 -2.15 8.33 2.67
CA VAL A 59 -1.42 7.33 1.87
C VAL A 59 -0.04 7.84 1.48
N SER A 60 0.08 9.11 1.08
CA SER A 60 1.36 9.74 0.74
C SER A 60 2.30 9.85 1.95
N SER A 61 1.76 10.27 3.10
CA SER A 61 2.51 10.36 4.35
C SER A 61 2.98 8.98 4.81
N THR A 62 2.12 7.97 4.75
CA THR A 62 2.47 6.58 5.10
C THR A 62 3.58 6.05 4.18
N ALA A 63 3.46 6.24 2.86
CA ALA A 63 4.50 5.84 1.92
C ALA A 63 5.84 6.53 2.23
N SER A 64 5.81 7.84 2.49
CA SER A 64 7.01 8.64 2.77
C SER A 64 7.67 8.23 4.09
N MET A 65 6.90 8.05 5.15
CA MET A 65 7.40 7.59 6.45
C MET A 65 7.99 6.19 6.36
N THR A 66 7.29 5.26 5.67
CA THR A 66 7.76 3.89 5.48
C THR A 66 9.03 3.85 4.64
N THR A 67 9.15 4.72 3.62
CA THR A 67 10.35 4.83 2.80
C THR A 67 11.52 5.34 3.63
N LEU A 68 11.37 6.46 4.33
CA LEU A 68 12.43 7.07 5.14
C LEU A 68 12.90 6.13 6.26
N PHE A 69 11.96 5.57 7.02
CA PHE A 69 12.27 4.64 8.09
C PHE A 69 12.84 3.32 7.56
N GLY A 70 12.28 2.83 6.46
CA GLY A 70 12.75 1.68 5.71
C GLY A 70 14.21 1.80 5.29
N TRP A 71 14.57 2.85 4.57
CA TRP A 71 15.94 3.10 4.14
C TRP A 71 16.91 3.20 5.32
N ALA A 72 16.55 3.90 6.40
CA ALA A 72 17.39 4.00 7.60
C ALA A 72 17.69 2.63 8.25
N THR A 73 16.80 1.66 8.09
CA THR A 73 16.95 0.29 8.62
C THR A 73 17.62 -0.67 7.64
N ILE A 74 17.36 -0.54 6.32
CA ILE A 74 17.83 -1.45 5.26
C ILE A 74 19.29 -1.19 4.87
N ILE A 75 19.79 0.05 4.95
CA ILE A 75 21.18 0.40 4.59
C ILE A 75 22.22 -0.33 5.47
N ARG A 76 21.79 -0.89 6.61
CA ARG A 76 22.68 -1.55 7.57
C ARG A 76 23.24 -2.89 7.08
N SER A 77 22.67 -3.50 6.03
CA SER A 77 23.21 -4.75 5.46
C SER A 77 22.89 -4.90 3.97
N ALA A 78 23.92 -5.12 3.15
CA ALA A 78 23.77 -5.35 1.71
C ALA A 78 22.90 -6.57 1.38
N GLN A 79 22.79 -7.54 2.31
CA GLN A 79 21.96 -8.74 2.15
C GLN A 79 20.46 -8.43 2.14
N MET A 80 20.04 -7.26 2.63
CA MET A 80 18.61 -6.88 2.72
C MET A 80 18.08 -6.28 1.41
N ILE A 81 18.96 -5.86 0.51
CA ILE A 81 18.60 -5.18 -0.75
C ILE A 81 17.78 -6.10 -1.68
N PRO A 82 18.15 -7.39 -1.90
CA PRO A 82 17.37 -8.28 -2.77
C PRO A 82 15.95 -8.51 -2.23
N LEU A 83 15.79 -8.69 -0.92
CA LEU A 83 14.49 -8.90 -0.27
C LEU A 83 13.57 -7.68 -0.39
N TYR A 84 14.14 -6.48 -0.25
CA TYR A 84 13.43 -5.24 -0.55
C TYR A 84 12.94 -5.23 -2.00
N GLY A 85 13.80 -5.59 -2.95
CA GLY A 85 13.45 -5.75 -4.37
C GLY A 85 12.32 -6.76 -4.60
N CYS A 86 12.31 -7.88 -3.89
CA CYS A 86 11.22 -8.86 -3.93
C CYS A 86 9.89 -8.25 -3.44
N GLY A 87 9.91 -7.50 -2.33
CA GLY A 87 8.73 -6.78 -1.83
C GLY A 87 8.19 -5.78 -2.85
N VAL A 88 9.08 -5.00 -3.48
CA VAL A 88 8.75 -4.07 -4.58
C VAL A 88 8.10 -4.80 -5.75
N GLY A 89 8.68 -5.93 -6.18
CA GLY A 89 8.16 -6.76 -7.27
C GLY A 89 6.77 -7.32 -6.95
N PHE A 90 6.58 -7.86 -5.75
CA PHE A 90 5.29 -8.41 -5.32
C PHE A 90 4.19 -7.34 -5.26
N ALA A 91 4.49 -6.16 -4.73
CA ALA A 91 3.56 -5.03 -4.74
C ALA A 91 3.22 -4.59 -6.16
N SER A 92 4.19 -4.58 -7.06
CA SER A 92 3.99 -4.21 -8.47
C SER A 92 3.08 -5.20 -9.19
N VAL A 93 3.27 -6.51 -8.96
CA VAL A 93 2.39 -7.56 -9.51
C VAL A 93 0.97 -7.40 -8.96
N LEU A 94 0.81 -7.24 -7.65
CA LEU A 94 -0.51 -7.08 -7.04
C LEU A 94 -1.23 -5.83 -7.54
N THR A 95 -0.54 -4.70 -7.62
CA THR A 95 -1.11 -3.44 -8.10
C THR A 95 -1.39 -3.44 -9.59
N SER A 96 -0.69 -4.26 -10.38
CA SER A 96 -1.02 -4.48 -11.79
C SER A 96 -2.40 -5.12 -11.98
N GLN A 97 -2.84 -5.93 -11.01
CA GLN A 97 -4.16 -6.55 -11.00
C GLN A 97 -5.28 -5.60 -10.56
N ILE A 98 -4.94 -4.40 -10.08
CA ILE A 98 -5.93 -3.38 -9.70
C ILE A 98 -6.32 -2.58 -10.94
N TYR A 99 -7.61 -2.58 -11.26
CA TYR A 99 -8.19 -1.74 -12.31
C TYR A 99 -8.31 -0.30 -11.84
N GLY A 100 -8.93 -0.09 -10.68
CA GLY A 100 -9.16 1.23 -10.12
C GLY A 100 -9.49 1.18 -8.64
N VAL A 101 -9.42 2.33 -7.96
CA VAL A 101 -9.82 2.47 -6.56
C VAL A 101 -10.88 3.55 -6.49
N THR A 102 -12.08 3.18 -6.04
CA THR A 102 -13.22 4.08 -5.91
C THR A 102 -13.48 4.41 -4.46
N LEU A 103 -14.09 5.56 -4.18
CA LEU A 103 -14.43 6.01 -2.84
C LEU A 103 -15.93 6.24 -2.74
N PRO A 104 -16.76 5.17 -2.76
CA PRO A 104 -18.20 5.32 -2.57
C PRO A 104 -18.48 5.92 -1.19
N LYS A 105 -19.33 6.96 -1.16
CA LYS A 105 -19.90 7.44 0.10
C LYS A 105 -20.95 6.44 0.56
N HIS A 106 -20.68 5.72 1.64
CA HIS A 106 -21.70 4.89 2.25
C HIS A 106 -22.80 5.78 2.86
N ARG A 107 -24.07 5.40 2.62
CA ARG A 107 -25.24 6.15 3.08
C ARG A 107 -25.39 6.12 4.62
N PHE A 108 -24.85 5.09 5.27
CA PHE A 108 -24.91 4.87 6.72
C PHE A 108 -23.71 5.45 7.47
N LEU A 109 -22.50 5.01 7.13
CA LEU A 109 -21.28 5.62 7.63
C LEU A 109 -20.85 6.67 6.62
N ARG A 110 -20.95 7.97 6.96
CA ARG A 110 -20.48 9.11 6.14
C ARG A 110 -18.97 9.07 5.82
N ILE A 111 -18.28 7.99 6.15
CA ILE A 111 -16.88 7.74 5.89
C ILE A 111 -16.76 7.09 4.50
N PRO A 112 -16.11 7.75 3.53
CA PRO A 112 -15.83 7.15 2.23
C PRO A 112 -14.79 6.03 2.40
N LEU A 113 -15.22 4.79 2.22
CA LEU A 113 -14.34 3.62 2.28
C LEU A 113 -13.76 3.35 0.88
N PRO A 114 -12.45 3.09 0.76
CA PRO A 114 -11.85 2.73 -0.51
C PRO A 114 -12.35 1.35 -0.95
N LYS A 115 -13.04 1.30 -2.10
CA LYS A 115 -13.40 0.07 -2.79
C LYS A 115 -12.42 -0.17 -3.95
N VAL A 116 -11.64 -1.23 -3.83
CA VAL A 116 -10.71 -1.69 -4.86
C VAL A 116 -11.48 -2.46 -5.93
N ILE A 117 -11.27 -2.11 -7.20
CA ILE A 117 -11.80 -2.83 -8.35
C ILE A 117 -10.65 -3.61 -8.95
N TRP A 118 -10.80 -4.93 -8.98
CA TRP A 118 -9.84 -5.85 -9.58
C TRP A 118 -10.04 -5.93 -11.10
N ARG A 119 -8.96 -6.16 -11.86
CA ARG A 119 -9.01 -6.32 -13.31
C ARG A 119 -9.83 -7.53 -13.76
N SER A 120 -9.92 -8.56 -12.94
CA SER A 120 -10.71 -9.77 -13.20
C SER A 120 -12.22 -9.55 -13.06
N ASP A 121 -12.66 -8.48 -12.39
CA ASP A 121 -14.08 -8.21 -12.13
C ASP A 121 -14.69 -7.35 -13.24
N HIS A 122 -15.05 -7.98 -14.35
CA HIS A 122 -15.65 -7.32 -15.51
C HIS A 122 -16.95 -6.58 -15.18
N ALA A 123 -17.76 -7.10 -14.25
CA ALA A 123 -19.01 -6.47 -13.84
C ALA A 123 -18.77 -5.15 -13.10
N ALA A 124 -17.83 -5.14 -12.15
CA ALA A 124 -17.44 -3.92 -11.45
C ALA A 124 -16.79 -2.89 -12.38
N ILE A 125 -16.01 -3.32 -13.37
CA ILE A 125 -15.41 -2.44 -14.38
C ILE A 125 -16.49 -1.75 -15.21
N LEU A 126 -17.46 -2.49 -15.75
CA LEU A 126 -18.55 -1.92 -16.54
C LEU A 126 -19.38 -0.93 -15.72
N GLN A 127 -19.70 -1.26 -14.47
CA GLN A 127 -20.43 -0.38 -13.58
C GLN A 127 -19.64 0.92 -13.30
N PHE A 128 -18.33 0.81 -13.10
CA PHE A 128 -17.46 1.96 -12.91
C PHE A 128 -17.39 2.86 -14.14
N GLN A 129 -17.22 2.28 -15.34
CA GLN A 129 -17.20 3.04 -16.59
C GLN A 129 -18.51 3.79 -16.83
N ARG A 130 -19.66 3.17 -16.58
CA ARG A 130 -20.98 3.82 -16.65
C ARG A 130 -21.07 4.99 -15.68
N SER A 131 -20.67 4.80 -14.43
CA SER A 131 -20.71 5.87 -13.42
C SER A 131 -19.82 7.06 -13.78
N MET A 132 -18.67 6.83 -14.42
CA MET A 132 -17.82 7.92 -14.91
C MET A 132 -18.43 8.62 -16.13
N ALA A 133 -19.00 7.89 -17.08
CA ALA A 133 -19.64 8.45 -18.25
C ALA A 133 -20.83 9.35 -17.85
N GLU A 134 -21.66 8.90 -16.91
CA GLU A 134 -22.76 9.69 -16.33
C GLU A 134 -22.24 10.95 -15.62
N ALA A 135 -21.17 10.83 -14.83
CA ALA A 135 -20.58 11.97 -14.14
C ALA A 135 -19.97 13.01 -15.11
N LEU A 136 -19.38 12.56 -16.21
CA LEU A 136 -18.87 13.43 -17.28
C LEU A 136 -20.02 14.13 -18.02
N ALA A 137 -21.07 13.39 -18.37
CA ALA A 137 -22.25 13.93 -19.04
C ALA A 137 -22.98 14.97 -18.17
N ALA A 138 -23.10 14.73 -16.87
CA ALA A 138 -23.68 15.68 -15.91
C ALA A 138 -22.84 16.96 -15.77
N LYS A 139 -21.53 16.88 -15.98
CA LYS A 139 -20.61 18.02 -15.91
C LYS A 139 -20.60 18.85 -17.20
N SER A 140 -20.91 18.24 -18.34
CA SER A 140 -21.02 18.90 -19.64
C SER A 140 -22.40 19.52 -19.92
N SER A 141 -23.43 19.18 -19.13
CA SER A 141 -24.73 19.85 -19.25
C SER A 141 -24.62 21.29 -18.74
N PRO A 142 -24.86 22.32 -19.59
CA PRO A 142 -24.79 23.71 -19.16
C PRO A 142 -25.84 23.92 -18.05
N LYS A 143 -25.43 24.55 -16.95
CA LYS A 143 -26.37 25.08 -15.97
C LYS A 143 -27.25 26.09 -16.71
N THR A 144 -28.47 25.69 -17.07
CA THR A 144 -29.54 26.62 -17.39
C THR A 144 -29.81 27.40 -16.11
N SER A 145 -29.17 28.56 -16.02
CA SER A 145 -29.45 29.59 -15.03
C SER A 145 -30.88 30.09 -15.26
N SER A 146 -31.78 29.71 -14.35
CA SER A 146 -33.04 30.39 -14.08
C SER A 146 -32.85 31.30 -12.87
#